data_AF-A0A518D1E6-F1
#
_entry.id   AF-A0A518D1E6-F1
#
_cell.length_a   1.000
_cell.length_b   1.000
_cell.length_c   1.000
_cell.angle_alpha   90.00
_cell.angle_beta   90.00
_cell.angle_gamma   90.00
#
_symmetry.space_group_name_H-M   'P 1'
#
loop_
_entity.id
_entity.type
_entity.pdbx_description
1 polymer ?
#
loop_
_entity_poly.entity_id
_entity_poly.type
_entity_poly.pdbx_seq_one_letter_code
_entity_poly.pdbx_strand_id
1 'polypeptide(L)'
;MYDSTRHRAIKALERTAQLVEGSSNETPRPLARTADELRRLADQAHAGAVDRRLVTDLFAPRGAVQEIASDNGWHDDYLELGRAIDNWLRDSETELGTTDGDQLKLLSILHYVVGGLTGLAALFPVFHLVLGIMMLTGELDGTDDAPAAVAWFFIVFPLVMILFGLTLAGFTIYAGKLLGRRRRHALCFGVACAQLVFFPFGTALGVFTLIVLMRPAVRAAFDAGDR
;
A
#
# COMPACT_ATOMS: atom_id res chain seq x y z
N MET A 1 16.20 2.73 -12.43
CA MET A 1 15.59 2.51 -13.76
C MET A 1 14.72 3.70 -14.14
N TYR A 2 13.80 4.13 -13.26
CA TYR A 2 13.01 5.35 -13.43
C TYR A 2 13.81 6.63 -13.71
N ASP A 3 14.91 6.85 -12.98
CA ASP A 3 15.74 8.04 -13.18
C ASP A 3 16.35 8.12 -14.60
N SER A 4 16.66 6.97 -15.22
CA SER A 4 17.20 6.92 -16.57
C SER A 4 16.14 7.00 -17.67
N THR A 5 14.89 6.58 -17.42
CA THR A 5 13.77 6.81 -18.35
C THR A 5 13.24 8.23 -18.27
N ARG A 6 13.18 8.81 -17.07
CA ARG A 6 12.87 10.22 -16.85
C ARG A 6 13.85 11.15 -17.55
N HIS A 7 15.16 10.93 -17.39
CA HIS A 7 16.18 11.73 -18.08
C HIS A 7 16.05 11.67 -19.61
N ARG A 8 15.71 10.49 -20.15
CA ARG A 8 15.47 10.33 -21.59
C ARG A 8 14.19 11.04 -22.05
N ALA A 9 13.12 10.99 -21.27
CA ALA A 9 11.87 11.68 -21.58
C ALA A 9 12.03 13.20 -21.55
N ILE A 10 12.77 13.75 -20.58
CA ILE A 10 13.11 15.18 -20.51
C ILE A 10 13.84 15.60 -21.79
N LYS A 11 14.92 14.89 -22.14
CA LYS A 11 15.65 15.15 -23.38
C LYS A 11 14.77 15.03 -24.62
N ALA A 12 13.82 14.09 -24.62
CA ALA A 12 12.87 13.94 -25.71
C ALA A 12 11.96 15.16 -25.82
N LEU A 13 11.39 15.67 -24.72
CA LEU A 13 10.57 16.88 -24.71
C LEU A 13 11.35 18.11 -25.19
N GLU A 14 12.58 18.30 -24.70
CA GLU A 14 13.46 19.39 -25.14
C GLU A 14 13.78 19.30 -26.63
N ARG A 15 14.07 18.08 -27.11
CA ARG A 15 14.38 17.83 -28.52
C ARG A 15 13.17 18.09 -29.41
N THR A 16 11.98 17.65 -29.01
CA THR A 16 10.73 17.94 -29.71
C THR A 16 10.49 19.44 -29.77
N ALA A 17 10.71 20.18 -28.68
CA ALA A 17 10.55 21.64 -28.68
C ALA A 17 11.49 22.32 -29.70
N GLN A 18 12.76 21.89 -29.78
CA GLN A 18 13.72 22.40 -30.77
C GLN A 18 13.30 22.09 -32.21
N LEU A 19 12.78 20.88 -32.47
CA LEU A 19 12.31 20.50 -33.81
C LEU A 19 11.08 21.30 -34.21
N VAL A 20 10.14 21.53 -33.28
CA VAL A 20 8.96 22.37 -33.51
C VAL A 20 9.35 23.82 -33.84
N GLU A 21 10.36 24.39 -33.18
CA GLU A 21 10.84 25.74 -33.51
C GLU A 21 11.56 25.83 -34.85
N GLY A 22 12.20 24.75 -35.29
CA GLY A 22 12.86 24.65 -36.59
C GLY A 22 11.90 24.40 -37.76
N SER A 23 10.65 24.06 -37.49
CA SER A 23 9.62 23.79 -38.50
C SER A 23 9.21 25.06 -39.24
N SER A 24 9.11 24.98 -40.57
CA SER A 24 8.77 26.13 -41.43
C SER A 24 7.43 25.97 -42.15
N ASN A 25 6.85 24.77 -42.17
CA ASN A 25 5.64 24.46 -42.95
C ASN A 25 4.32 24.81 -42.25
N GLU A 26 4.38 25.38 -41.04
CA GLU A 26 3.22 25.81 -40.26
C GLU A 26 3.23 27.30 -39.92
N THR A 27 2.09 27.81 -39.45
CA THR A 27 2.02 29.20 -39.00
C THR A 27 2.87 29.44 -37.73
N PRO A 28 3.58 30.58 -37.61
CA PRO A 28 4.52 30.80 -36.49
C PRO A 28 3.90 30.78 -35.09
N ARG A 29 2.62 31.14 -34.96
CA ARG A 29 1.93 31.23 -33.66
C ARG A 29 1.67 29.86 -33.00
N PRO A 30 1.05 28.86 -33.67
CA PRO A 30 0.88 27.53 -33.10
C PRO A 30 2.22 26.82 -32.82
N LEU A 31 3.23 27.00 -33.67
CA LEU A 31 4.57 26.45 -33.41
C LEU A 31 5.17 26.97 -32.11
N ALA A 32 5.17 28.30 -31.90
CA ALA A 32 5.66 28.91 -30.68
C ALA A 32 4.91 28.42 -29.43
N ARG A 33 3.58 28.29 -29.53
CA ARG A 33 2.74 27.78 -28.43
C ARG A 33 3.10 26.34 -28.05
N THR A 34 3.20 25.46 -29.05
CA THR A 34 3.52 24.04 -28.83
C THR A 34 4.93 23.89 -28.26
N ALA A 35 5.91 24.66 -28.74
CA ALA A 35 7.27 24.66 -28.19
C ALA A 35 7.30 25.13 -26.73
N ASP A 36 6.56 26.17 -26.37
CA ASP A 36 6.45 26.65 -24.99
C ASP A 36 5.79 25.63 -24.06
N GLU A 37 4.74 24.94 -24.53
CA GLU A 37 4.08 23.87 -23.77
C GLU A 37 5.03 22.69 -23.53
N LEU A 38 5.81 22.27 -24.54
CA LEU A 38 6.82 21.22 -24.41
C LEU A 38 7.93 21.58 -23.42
N ARG A 39 8.41 22.83 -23.41
CA ARG A 39 9.39 23.32 -22.43
C ARG A 39 8.86 23.30 -21.01
N ARG A 40 7.63 23.79 -20.81
CA ARG A 40 6.97 23.75 -19.50
C ARG A 40 6.85 22.32 -18.99
N LEU A 41 6.55 21.36 -19.87
CA LEU A 41 6.50 19.95 -19.52
C LEU A 41 7.87 19.39 -19.15
N ALA A 42 8.94 19.79 -19.83
CA ALA A 42 10.31 19.42 -19.48
C ALA A 42 10.70 19.99 -18.09
N ASP A 43 10.40 21.25 -17.81
CA ASP A 43 10.63 21.90 -16.51
C ASP A 43 9.87 21.21 -15.38
N GLN A 44 8.60 20.86 -15.62
CA GLN A 44 7.80 20.08 -14.68
C GLN A 44 8.48 18.72 -14.42
N ALA A 45 8.87 18.01 -15.48
CA ALA A 45 9.51 16.70 -15.37
C ALA A 45 10.84 16.79 -14.60
N HIS A 46 11.59 17.88 -14.71
CA HIS A 46 12.76 18.18 -13.86
C HIS A 46 12.39 18.38 -12.38
N ALA A 47 11.23 18.97 -12.09
CA ALA A 47 10.70 19.10 -10.73
C ALA A 47 10.06 17.80 -10.19
N GLY A 48 9.94 16.76 -11.02
CA GLY A 48 9.34 15.47 -10.63
C GLY A 48 7.81 15.45 -10.68
N ALA A 49 7.20 16.49 -11.24
CA ALA A 49 5.78 16.53 -11.55
C ALA A 49 5.59 16.50 -13.08
N VAL A 50 4.49 15.98 -13.62
CA VAL A 50 4.19 16.25 -15.03
C VAL A 50 2.71 16.19 -15.29
N ASP A 51 2.22 17.12 -16.10
CA ASP A 51 0.86 17.05 -16.62
C ASP A 51 0.77 15.96 -17.70
N ARG A 52 0.51 14.73 -17.25
CA ARG A 52 0.42 13.56 -18.12
C ARG A 52 -0.62 13.71 -19.21
N ARG A 53 -1.75 14.34 -18.89
CA ARG A 53 -2.84 14.50 -19.85
C ARG A 53 -2.39 15.39 -21.00
N LEU A 54 -1.74 16.50 -20.68
CA LEU A 54 -1.19 17.40 -21.69
C LEU A 54 -0.11 16.70 -22.55
N VAL A 55 0.78 15.93 -21.93
CA VAL A 55 1.80 15.14 -22.66
C VAL A 55 1.13 14.15 -23.63
N THR A 56 0.16 13.38 -23.15
CA THR A 56 -0.56 12.39 -23.98
C THR A 56 -1.33 13.06 -25.11
N ASP A 57 -1.97 14.20 -24.86
CA ASP A 57 -2.73 14.93 -25.87
C ASP A 57 -1.80 15.50 -26.97
N LEU A 58 -0.63 16.03 -26.59
CA LEU A 58 0.37 16.56 -27.52
C LEU A 58 0.98 15.49 -28.43
N PHE A 59 1.29 14.32 -27.87
CA PHE A 59 1.89 13.16 -28.56
C PHE A 59 0.86 12.14 -29.03
N ALA A 60 -0.43 12.49 -29.07
CA ALA A 60 -1.47 11.61 -29.57
C ALA A 60 -1.28 11.32 -31.08
N PRO A 61 -1.87 10.22 -31.61
CA PRO A 61 -1.90 9.91 -33.05
C PRO A 61 -2.43 11.02 -33.99
N ARG A 62 -3.09 12.03 -33.41
CA ARG A 62 -3.59 13.25 -34.07
C ARG A 62 -3.26 14.51 -33.25
N GLY A 63 -2.23 14.42 -32.43
CA GLY A 63 -1.75 15.51 -31.61
C GLY A 63 -0.94 16.50 -32.44
N ALA A 64 -0.80 17.72 -31.92
CA ALA A 64 -0.08 18.80 -32.59
C ALA A 64 1.35 18.39 -32.98
N VAL A 65 2.06 17.64 -32.11
CA VAL A 65 3.45 17.24 -32.37
C VAL A 65 3.55 16.31 -33.58
N GLN A 66 2.59 15.39 -33.75
CA GLN A 66 2.61 14.47 -34.88
C GLN A 66 2.33 15.16 -36.21
N GLU A 67 1.38 16.09 -36.22
CA GLU A 67 1.01 16.87 -37.40
C GLU A 67 2.23 17.68 -37.87
N ILE A 68 2.85 18.42 -36.96
CA ILE A 68 4.09 19.16 -37.22
C ILE A 68 5.20 18.22 -37.73
N ALA A 69 5.36 17.05 -37.12
CA ALA A 69 6.39 16.08 -37.50
C ALA A 69 6.22 15.54 -38.92
N SER A 70 4.98 15.20 -39.28
CA SER A 70 4.63 14.71 -40.61
C SER A 70 4.88 15.80 -41.67
N ASP A 71 4.46 17.02 -41.37
CA ASP A 71 4.54 18.13 -42.33
C ASP A 71 5.96 18.66 -42.53
N ASN A 72 6.86 18.43 -41.58
CA ASN A 72 8.25 18.90 -41.62
C ASN A 72 9.26 17.75 -41.80
N GLY A 73 8.79 16.53 -42.08
CA GLY A 73 9.64 15.41 -42.52
C GLY A 73 10.48 14.75 -41.42
N TRP A 74 10.13 14.94 -40.14
CA TRP A 74 10.81 14.31 -38.99
C TRP A 74 9.93 13.29 -38.25
N HIS A 75 9.02 12.63 -38.98
CA HIS A 75 8.10 11.64 -38.41
C HIS A 75 8.81 10.47 -37.70
N ASP A 76 9.94 10.00 -38.23
CA ASP A 76 10.70 8.91 -37.61
C ASP A 76 11.28 9.31 -36.25
N ASP A 77 11.79 10.55 -36.14
CA ASP A 77 12.26 11.12 -34.88
C ASP A 77 11.10 11.23 -33.88
N TYR A 78 9.92 11.66 -34.33
CA TYR A 78 8.71 11.72 -33.49
C TYR A 78 8.39 10.36 -32.88
N LEU A 79 8.46 9.26 -33.63
CA LEU A 79 8.18 7.92 -33.12
C LEU A 79 9.19 7.49 -32.05
N GLU A 80 10.46 7.88 -32.17
CA GLU A 80 11.49 7.60 -31.16
C GLU A 80 11.29 8.44 -29.89
N LEU A 81 11.00 9.73 -30.06
CA LEU A 81 10.73 10.66 -28.97
C LEU A 81 9.46 10.25 -28.19
N GLY A 82 8.39 9.87 -28.89
CA GLY A 82 7.16 9.34 -28.31
C GLY A 82 7.41 8.06 -27.52
N ARG A 83 8.23 7.12 -28.05
CA ARG A 83 8.63 5.91 -27.32
C ARG A 83 9.36 6.22 -26.01
N ALA A 84 10.22 7.24 -25.98
CA ALA A 84 10.91 7.63 -24.75
C ALA A 84 9.92 8.15 -23.69
N ILE A 85 8.94 8.93 -24.11
CA ILE A 85 7.87 9.48 -23.25
C ILE A 85 6.95 8.36 -22.75
N ASP A 86 6.48 7.48 -23.63
CA ASP A 86 5.60 6.35 -23.26
C ASP A 86 6.26 5.42 -22.24
N ASN A 87 7.53 5.09 -22.45
CA ASN A 87 8.29 4.27 -21.50
C ASN A 87 8.39 4.94 -20.13
N TRP A 88 8.65 6.24 -20.09
CA TRP A 88 8.70 6.98 -18.85
C TRP A 88 7.33 7.08 -18.15
N LEU A 89 6.26 7.36 -18.90
CA LEU A 89 4.90 7.40 -18.34
C LEU A 89 4.54 6.04 -17.71
N ARG A 90 4.80 4.94 -18.41
CA ARG A 90 4.58 3.58 -17.90
C ARG A 90 5.41 3.27 -16.65
N ASP A 91 6.70 3.61 -16.66
CA ASP A 91 7.58 3.40 -15.51
C ASP A 91 7.12 4.24 -14.31
N SER A 92 6.64 5.46 -14.56
CA SER A 92 6.11 6.36 -13.52
C SER A 92 4.77 5.89 -12.94
N GLU A 93 3.92 5.20 -13.71
CA GLU A 93 2.71 4.53 -13.19
C GLU A 93 3.05 3.34 -12.32
N THR A 94 4.04 2.55 -12.74
CA THR A 94 4.54 1.41 -11.97
C THR A 94 5.13 1.88 -10.64
N GLU A 95 5.90 2.97 -10.64
CA GLU A 95 6.38 3.58 -9.40
C GLU A 95 5.25 4.15 -8.55
N LEU A 96 4.32 4.97 -9.06
CA LEU A 96 3.23 5.51 -8.22
C LEU A 96 2.32 4.43 -7.62
N GLY A 97 2.08 3.33 -8.33
CA GLY A 97 1.38 2.17 -7.78
C GLY A 97 2.20 1.45 -6.71
N THR A 98 3.52 1.41 -6.84
CA THR A 98 4.40 0.77 -5.84
C THR A 98 4.83 1.70 -4.69
N THR A 99 4.68 3.02 -4.84
CA THR A 99 5.24 4.04 -3.95
C THR A 99 4.14 4.66 -3.10
N ASP A 100 4.26 4.46 -1.78
CA ASP A 100 3.48 5.04 -0.70
C ASP A 100 1.97 4.71 -0.64
N GLY A 101 1.19 4.95 -1.69
CA GLY A 101 -0.28 4.85 -1.66
C GLY A 101 -0.80 3.41 -1.45
N ASP A 102 -0.26 2.46 -2.19
CA ASP A 102 -0.68 1.06 -2.08
C ASP A 102 -0.04 0.36 -0.87
N GLN A 103 1.16 0.81 -0.45
CA GLN A 103 1.77 0.38 0.81
C GLN A 103 0.90 0.80 2.01
N LEU A 104 0.39 2.03 2.01
CA LEU A 104 -0.52 2.53 3.05
C LEU A 104 -1.86 1.77 3.08
N LYS A 105 -2.44 1.47 1.92
CA LYS A 105 -3.69 0.68 1.83
C LYS A 105 -3.48 -0.76 2.32
N LEU A 106 -2.39 -1.41 1.92
CA LEU A 106 -2.07 -2.77 2.34
C LEU A 106 -1.86 -2.84 3.86
N LEU A 107 -1.14 -1.86 4.43
CA LEU A 107 -0.91 -1.76 5.87
C LEU A 107 -2.19 -1.53 6.68
N SER A 108 -3.11 -0.73 6.15
CA SER A 108 -4.42 -0.48 6.77
C SER A 108 -5.28 -1.74 6.79
N ILE A 109 -5.37 -2.46 5.67
CA ILE A 109 -6.12 -3.71 5.56
C ILE A 109 -5.55 -4.76 6.52
N LEU A 110 -4.22 -4.85 6.63
CA LEU A 110 -3.55 -5.77 7.55
C LEU A 110 -3.94 -5.52 9.02
N HIS A 111 -3.97 -4.25 9.47
CA HIS A 111 -4.35 -3.92 10.85
C HIS A 111 -5.79 -4.26 11.17
N TYR A 112 -6.70 -4.08 10.21
CA TYR A 112 -8.11 -4.47 10.37
C TYR A 112 -8.27 -5.98 10.49
N VAL A 113 -7.59 -6.76 9.65
CA VAL A 113 -7.64 -8.23 9.69
C VAL A 113 -7.05 -8.76 11.00
N VAL A 114 -5.91 -8.23 11.44
CA VAL A 114 -5.26 -8.63 12.70
C VAL A 114 -6.10 -8.22 13.92
N GLY A 115 -6.67 -7.02 13.93
CA GLY A 115 -7.58 -6.57 14.98
C GLY A 115 -8.83 -7.43 15.09
N GLY A 116 -9.43 -7.79 13.94
CA GLY A 116 -10.57 -8.69 13.86
C GLY A 116 -10.23 -10.11 14.33
N LEU A 117 -9.08 -10.65 13.92
CA LEU A 117 -8.64 -11.97 14.33
C LEU A 117 -8.30 -12.04 15.83
N THR A 118 -7.73 -10.97 16.38
CA THR A 118 -7.47 -10.83 17.83
C THR A 118 -8.76 -10.76 18.63
N GLY A 119 -9.75 -10.00 18.14
CA GLY A 119 -11.09 -9.95 18.76
C GLY A 119 -11.81 -11.31 18.70
N LEU A 120 -11.70 -12.02 17.58
CA LEU A 120 -12.28 -13.36 17.43
C LEU A 120 -11.59 -14.37 18.36
N ALA A 121 -10.26 -14.32 18.48
CA ALA A 121 -9.51 -15.15 19.42
C ALA A 121 -9.86 -14.83 20.88
N ALA A 122 -10.12 -13.57 21.20
CA ALA A 122 -10.60 -13.16 22.52
C ALA A 122 -12.03 -13.65 22.83
N LEU A 123 -12.77 -14.18 21.87
CA LEU A 123 -14.09 -14.78 22.08
C LEU A 123 -14.00 -16.26 22.51
N PHE A 124 -12.89 -16.94 22.24
CA PHE A 124 -12.69 -18.35 22.58
C PHE A 124 -12.80 -18.68 24.09
N PRO A 125 -12.28 -17.84 25.02
CA PRO A 125 -12.41 -18.07 26.45
C PRO A 125 -13.86 -17.89 26.97
N VAL A 126 -14.79 -17.36 26.16
CA VAL A 126 -16.22 -17.25 26.54
C VAL A 126 -16.83 -18.64 26.78
N PHE A 127 -16.42 -19.66 26.01
CA PHE A 127 -16.85 -21.04 26.27
C PHE A 127 -16.38 -21.55 27.63
N HIS A 128 -15.15 -21.19 28.04
CA HIS A 128 -14.62 -21.57 29.35
C HIS A 128 -15.35 -20.84 30.47
N LEU A 129 -15.71 -19.58 30.27
CA LEU A 129 -16.52 -18.79 31.19
C LEU A 129 -17.93 -19.40 31.36
N VAL A 130 -18.58 -19.82 30.27
CA VAL A 130 -19.89 -20.50 30.33
C VAL A 130 -19.78 -21.84 31.07
N LEU A 131 -18.74 -22.63 30.80
CA LEU A 131 -18.48 -23.88 31.53
C LEU A 131 -18.25 -23.64 33.02
N GLY A 132 -17.48 -22.62 33.39
CA GLY A 132 -17.26 -22.24 34.79
C GLY A 132 -18.54 -21.80 35.51
N ILE A 133 -19.43 -21.08 34.82
CA ILE A 133 -20.74 -20.70 35.34
C ILE A 133 -21.64 -21.93 35.52
N MET A 134 -21.71 -22.82 34.53
CA MET A 134 -22.48 -24.07 34.61
C MET A 134 -22.01 -25.01 35.73
N MET A 135 -20.70 -25.05 36.00
CA MET A 135 -20.14 -25.77 37.15
C MET A 135 -20.57 -25.15 38.49
N LEU A 136 -20.79 -23.83 38.55
CA LEU A 136 -21.25 -23.12 39.75
C LEU A 136 -22.76 -23.23 39.97
N THR A 137 -23.55 -23.34 38.89
CA THR A 137 -25.01 -23.55 38.97
C THR A 137 -25.40 -25.00 39.17
N GLY A 138 -24.46 -25.94 39.04
CA GLY A 138 -24.68 -27.37 39.24
C GLY A 138 -25.47 -28.05 38.12
N GLU A 139 -25.55 -27.43 36.94
CA GLU A 139 -26.27 -27.99 35.78
C GLU A 139 -25.48 -29.07 35.03
N LEU A 140 -24.24 -29.35 35.43
CA LEU A 140 -23.39 -30.39 34.84
C LEU A 140 -23.39 -31.64 35.71
N ASP A 141 -24.03 -32.70 35.21
CA ASP A 141 -24.05 -34.02 35.83
C ASP A 141 -22.62 -34.53 36.09
N GLY A 142 -22.31 -34.87 37.34
CA GLY A 142 -21.00 -35.38 37.76
C GLY A 142 -19.99 -34.35 38.25
N THR A 143 -20.39 -33.09 38.49
CA THR A 143 -19.52 -32.03 39.04
C THR A 143 -19.76 -31.67 40.50
N ASP A 144 -20.63 -32.42 41.21
CA ASP A 144 -21.02 -32.16 42.61
C ASP A 144 -19.84 -32.14 43.61
N ASP A 145 -18.74 -32.82 43.30
CA ASP A 145 -17.51 -32.86 44.12
C ASP A 145 -16.39 -31.93 43.62
N ALA A 146 -16.64 -31.13 42.59
CA ALA A 146 -15.63 -30.20 42.07
C ALA A 146 -15.37 -29.08 43.10
N PRO A 147 -14.12 -28.86 43.56
CA PRO A 147 -13.84 -27.79 44.49
C PRO A 147 -14.22 -26.43 43.89
N ALA A 148 -14.90 -25.57 44.64
CA ALA A 148 -15.31 -24.23 44.18
C ALA A 148 -14.14 -23.41 43.61
N ALA A 149 -12.91 -23.66 44.08
CA ALA A 149 -11.68 -23.07 43.55
C ALA A 149 -11.45 -23.36 42.05
N VAL A 150 -11.85 -24.54 41.56
CA VAL A 150 -11.76 -24.93 40.14
C VAL A 150 -12.77 -24.16 39.31
N ALA A 151 -14.03 -24.05 39.77
CA ALA A 151 -15.05 -23.25 39.09
C ALA A 151 -14.64 -21.76 39.00
N TRP A 152 -14.12 -21.19 40.10
CA TRP A 152 -13.60 -19.83 40.10
C TRP A 152 -12.40 -19.63 39.16
N PHE A 153 -11.52 -20.63 39.03
CA PHE A 153 -10.44 -20.60 38.05
C PHE A 153 -10.98 -20.51 36.61
N PHE A 154 -11.97 -21.34 36.26
CA PHE A 154 -12.64 -21.32 34.95
C PHE A 154 -13.52 -20.08 34.69
N ILE A 155 -13.72 -19.21 35.68
CA ILE A 155 -14.40 -17.92 35.49
C ILE A 155 -13.38 -16.78 35.40
N VAL A 156 -12.48 -16.67 36.40
CA VAL A 156 -11.56 -15.54 36.53
C VAL A 156 -10.49 -15.56 35.45
N PHE A 157 -9.91 -16.73 35.16
CA PHE A 157 -8.86 -16.86 34.16
C PHE A 157 -9.31 -16.46 32.76
N PRO A 158 -10.42 -16.99 32.20
CA PRO A 158 -10.90 -16.55 30.89
C PRO A 158 -11.40 -15.11 30.90
N LEU A 159 -11.99 -14.61 31.99
CA LEU A 159 -12.41 -13.21 32.08
C LEU A 159 -11.23 -12.24 31.92
N VAL A 160 -10.11 -12.50 32.61
CA VAL A 160 -8.88 -11.72 32.51
C VAL A 160 -8.32 -11.78 31.08
N MET A 161 -8.32 -12.96 30.47
CA MET A 161 -7.88 -13.13 29.08
C MET A 161 -8.75 -12.37 28.08
N ILE A 162 -10.07 -12.40 28.22
CA ILE A 162 -11.02 -11.69 27.35
C ILE A 162 -10.76 -10.19 27.46
N LEU A 163 -10.68 -9.65 28.68
CA LEU A 163 -10.43 -8.24 28.91
C LEU A 163 -9.08 -7.79 28.34
N PHE A 164 -8.03 -8.58 28.56
CA PHE A 164 -6.71 -8.29 28.01
C PHE A 164 -6.70 -8.35 26.47
N GLY A 165 -7.33 -9.37 25.88
CA GLY A 165 -7.44 -9.54 24.44
C GLY A 165 -8.27 -8.46 23.75
N LEU A 166 -9.41 -8.06 24.33
CA LEU A 166 -10.24 -6.95 23.83
C LEU A 166 -9.50 -5.61 23.93
N THR A 167 -8.77 -5.40 25.04
CA THR A 167 -7.96 -4.19 25.22
C THR A 167 -6.87 -4.14 24.16
N LEU A 168 -6.15 -5.23 23.92
CA LEU A 168 -5.14 -5.32 22.86
C LEU A 168 -5.73 -5.11 21.47
N ALA A 169 -6.87 -5.74 21.17
CA ALA A 169 -7.56 -5.59 19.89
C ALA A 169 -8.01 -4.14 19.66
N GLY A 170 -8.61 -3.53 20.68
CA GLY A 170 -9.01 -2.12 20.68
C GLY A 170 -7.83 -1.18 20.46
N PHE A 171 -6.73 -1.39 21.20
CA PHE A 171 -5.49 -0.63 21.00
C PHE A 171 -4.88 -0.86 19.62
N THR A 172 -4.97 -2.07 19.05
CA THR A 172 -4.42 -2.39 17.72
C THR A 172 -5.24 -1.74 16.61
N ILE A 173 -6.58 -1.77 16.71
CA ILE A 173 -7.49 -1.11 15.77
C ILE A 173 -7.34 0.41 15.88
N TYR A 174 -7.26 0.94 17.10
CA TYR A 174 -7.06 2.36 17.35
C TYR A 174 -5.67 2.83 16.87
N ALA A 175 -4.64 2.05 17.12
CA ALA A 175 -3.29 2.29 16.60
C ALA A 175 -3.27 2.22 15.07
N GLY A 176 -3.95 1.26 14.44
CA GLY A 176 -4.10 1.18 12.98
C GLY A 176 -4.79 2.41 12.39
N LYS A 177 -5.78 2.96 13.09
CA LYS A 177 -6.45 4.22 12.71
C LYS A 177 -5.54 5.44 12.85
N LEU A 178 -4.59 5.41 13.79
CA LEU A 178 -3.60 6.46 14.01
C LEU A 178 -2.33 6.29 13.14
N LEU A 179 -2.07 5.07 12.66
CA LEU A 179 -0.91 4.67 11.84
C LEU A 179 -0.99 5.08 10.36
N GLY A 180 -1.99 5.87 9.96
CA GLY A 180 -1.91 6.66 8.73
C GLY A 180 -0.68 7.61 8.71
N ARG A 181 0.03 7.75 9.82
CA ARG A 181 1.31 8.47 9.94
C ARG A 181 2.41 7.54 10.49
N ARG A 182 3.10 6.86 9.56
CA ARG A 182 4.48 6.31 9.58
C ARG A 182 5.06 5.92 10.95
N ARG A 183 5.39 4.62 11.07
CA ARG A 183 6.14 3.87 12.11
C ARG A 183 5.26 3.06 13.05
N ARG A 184 5.43 1.73 13.00
CA ARG A 184 5.67 0.84 14.18
C ARG A 184 5.62 -0.64 13.78
N HIS A 185 6.70 -1.09 13.16
CA HIS A 185 7.00 -2.51 12.96
C HIS A 185 7.11 -3.30 14.28
N ALA A 186 7.57 -2.63 15.35
CA ALA A 186 7.80 -3.24 16.67
C ALA A 186 6.52 -3.67 17.40
N LEU A 187 5.37 -3.02 17.11
CA LEU A 187 4.11 -3.34 17.79
C LEU A 187 3.46 -4.63 17.25
N CYS A 188 3.58 -4.88 15.94
CA CYS A 188 3.03 -6.10 15.33
C CYS A 188 3.80 -7.35 15.77
N PHE A 189 5.13 -7.24 15.92
CA PHE A 189 5.98 -8.32 16.43
C PHE A 189 5.67 -8.65 17.91
N GLY A 190 5.45 -7.63 18.74
CA GLY A 190 5.10 -7.82 20.15
C GLY A 190 3.78 -8.58 20.36
N VAL A 191 2.78 -8.33 19.50
CA VAL A 191 1.48 -9.04 19.56
C VAL A 191 1.59 -10.49 19.10
N ALA A 192 2.39 -10.77 18.07
CA ALA A 192 2.65 -12.14 17.61
C ALA A 192 3.38 -12.98 18.69
N CYS A 193 4.35 -12.38 19.40
CA CYS A 193 5.00 -13.01 20.54
C CYS A 193 4.05 -13.23 21.73
N ALA A 194 3.12 -12.31 21.99
CA ALA A 194 2.12 -12.47 23.05
C ALA A 194 1.09 -13.59 22.74
N GLN A 195 0.74 -13.77 21.46
CA GLN A 195 -0.18 -14.84 21.02
C GLN A 195 0.44 -16.24 21.08
N LEU A 196 1.77 -16.36 21.04
CA LEU A 196 2.49 -17.63 21.19
C LEU A 196 2.37 -18.24 22.60
N VAL A 197 1.93 -17.48 23.59
CA VAL A 197 1.83 -17.95 25.00
C VAL A 197 0.52 -18.70 25.28
N PHE A 198 -0.49 -18.62 24.39
CA PHE A 198 -1.80 -19.27 24.59
C PHE A 198 -1.91 -20.62 23.86
N PHE A 199 -1.66 -21.71 24.59
CA PHE A 199 -1.82 -23.08 24.10
C PHE A 199 -3.29 -23.54 24.15
N PRO A 200 -3.83 -24.35 23.21
CA PRO A 200 -3.22 -24.90 21.98
C PRO A 200 -3.66 -24.19 20.68
N PHE A 201 -4.74 -23.39 20.71
CA PHE A 201 -5.28 -22.73 19.51
C PHE A 201 -4.55 -21.41 19.16
N GLY A 202 -3.92 -20.74 20.12
CA GLY A 202 -3.19 -19.49 19.89
C GLY A 202 -1.95 -19.67 19.02
N THR A 203 -1.31 -20.84 19.06
CA THR A 203 -0.11 -21.16 18.28
C THR A 203 -0.40 -21.36 16.80
N ALA A 204 -1.48 -22.07 16.43
CA ALA A 204 -1.86 -22.26 15.04
C ALA A 204 -2.26 -20.94 14.38
N LEU A 205 -3.01 -20.11 15.11
CA LEU A 205 -3.39 -18.76 14.68
C LEU A 205 -2.17 -17.82 14.61
N GLY A 206 -1.25 -17.93 15.58
CA GLY A 206 -0.01 -17.16 15.63
C GLY A 206 0.94 -17.50 14.51
N VAL A 207 1.11 -18.79 14.19
CA VAL A 207 1.92 -19.26 13.05
C VAL A 207 1.28 -18.86 11.72
N PHE A 208 -0.05 -18.96 11.58
CA PHE A 208 -0.73 -18.48 10.38
C PHE A 208 -0.57 -16.96 10.21
N THR A 209 -0.64 -16.20 11.31
CA THR A 209 -0.35 -14.76 11.32
C THR A 209 1.10 -14.49 10.94
N LEU A 210 2.06 -15.30 11.42
CA LEU A 210 3.48 -15.22 11.07
C LEU A 210 3.70 -15.48 9.57
N ILE A 211 3.05 -16.52 9.02
CA ILE A 211 3.11 -16.88 7.59
C ILE A 211 2.53 -15.75 6.73
N VAL A 212 1.42 -15.15 7.17
CA VAL A 212 0.82 -13.97 6.52
C VAL A 212 1.74 -12.75 6.61
N LEU A 213 2.45 -12.56 7.73
CA LEU A 213 3.46 -11.49 7.89
C LEU A 213 4.70 -11.71 7.01
N MET A 214 5.10 -12.97 6.79
CA MET A 214 6.27 -13.36 5.98
C MET A 214 5.99 -13.32 4.47
N ARG A 215 4.78 -12.94 4.04
CA ARG A 215 4.49 -12.79 2.60
C ARG A 215 5.41 -11.72 1.98
N PRO A 216 6.02 -11.97 0.82
CA PRO A 216 6.98 -11.06 0.17
C PRO A 216 6.46 -9.64 -0.04
N ALA A 217 5.15 -9.48 -0.27
CA ALA A 217 4.48 -8.19 -0.42
C ALA A 217 4.52 -7.32 0.86
N VAL A 218 4.55 -7.93 2.04
CA VAL A 218 4.66 -7.24 3.33
C VAL A 218 6.13 -6.88 3.58
N ARG A 219 7.06 -7.80 3.31
CA ARG A 219 8.51 -7.57 3.46
C ARG A 219 9.05 -6.49 2.50
N ALA A 220 8.57 -6.44 1.27
CA ALA A 220 8.96 -5.44 0.27
C ALA A 220 8.48 -4.02 0.63
N ALA A 221 7.34 -3.88 1.32
CA ALA A 221 6.85 -2.59 1.82
C ALA A 221 7.71 -2.03 2.97
N PHE A 222 8.57 -2.86 3.58
CA PHE A 222 9.45 -2.48 4.66
C PHE A 222 10.90 -2.25 4.22
N ASP A 223 11.42 -3.02 3.25
CA ASP A 223 12.74 -2.77 2.65
C ASP A 223 12.82 -1.43 1.89
N ALA A 224 11.68 -0.89 1.44
CA ALA A 224 11.60 0.42 0.78
C ALA A 224 11.60 1.62 1.76
N GLY A 225 11.37 1.40 3.06
CA GLY A 225 11.33 2.44 4.10
C GLY A 225 12.65 2.66 4.84
N ASP A 226 13.67 1.83 4.57
CA ASP A 226 15.01 1.88 5.17
C ASP A 226 16.08 2.41 4.17
N ARG A 227 15.66 3.17 3.16
CA ARG A 227 16.52 3.96 2.27
C ARG A 227 16.12 5.42 2.26
#